data_AF-A0A932P5I9-F1
#
_entry.id   AF-A0A932P5I9-F1
#
_cell.length_a   1.000
_cell.length_b   1.000
_cell.length_c   1.000
_cell.angle_alpha   90.00
_cell.angle_beta   90.00
_cell.angle_gamma   90.00
#
_symmetry.space_group_name_H-M   'P 1'
#
loop_
_entity.id
_entity.type
_entity.pdbx_description
1 polymer ?
#
loop_
_entity_poly.entity_id
_entity_poly.type
_entity_poly.pdbx_seq_one_letter_code
_entity_poly.pdbx_strand_id
1 'polypeptide(L)' 'MILKKMQYFQVGGSEKHLRDIVGVLLVQGEHVDRDYILQWANRLGVAEIWSTVQSRLAQQN' A
#
# COMPACT_ATOMS: atom_id res chain seq x y z
N MET A 1 -4.08 -7.23 -6.37
CA MET A 1 -3.78 -6.00 -7.16
C MET A 1 -2.93 -4.97 -6.41
N ILE A 2 -3.08 -4.81 -5.09
CA ILE A 2 -2.36 -3.81 -4.26
C ILE A 2 -0.83 -4.00 -4.25
N LEU A 3 -0.33 -5.21 -4.01
CA LEU A 3 1.12 -5.50 -4.00
C LEU A 3 1.81 -5.19 -5.33
N LYS A 4 1.16 -5.55 -6.46
CA LYS A 4 1.67 -5.25 -7.80
C LYS A 4 1.78 -3.73 -8.01
N LYS A 5 0.81 -2.94 -7.55
CA LYS A 5 0.87 -1.48 -7.61
C LYS A 5 2.03 -0.90 -6.77
N MET A 6 2.30 -1.47 -5.58
CA MET A 6 3.48 -1.06 -4.77
C MET A 6 4.80 -1.37 -5.49
N GLN A 7 4.91 -2.53 -6.12
CA GLN A 7 6.07 -2.89 -6.94
C GLN A 7 6.27 -1.95 -8.13
N TYR A 8 5.19 -1.59 -8.84
CA TYR A 8 5.26 -0.59 -9.92
C TYR A 8 5.66 0.80 -9.39
N PHE A 9 5.21 1.17 -8.19
CA PHE A 9 5.59 2.43 -7.56
C PHE A 9 7.09 2.49 -7.24
N GLN A 10 7.68 1.38 -6.77
CA GLN A 10 9.12 1.27 -6.51
C GLN A 10 9.98 1.56 -7.76
N VAL A 11 9.49 1.17 -8.95
CA VAL A 11 10.23 1.33 -10.22
C VAL A 11 9.92 2.66 -10.93
N GLY A 12 8.72 3.24 -10.70
CA GLY A 12 8.21 4.37 -11.48
C GLY A 12 7.99 5.70 -10.74
N GLY A 13 8.05 5.74 -9.40
CA GLY A 13 8.09 6.98 -8.58
C GLY A 13 6.88 7.92 -8.63
N SER A 14 5.79 7.60 -9.34
CA SER A 14 4.68 8.55 -9.54
C SER A 14 3.70 8.55 -8.35
N GLU A 15 3.75 9.61 -7.53
CA GLU A 15 2.92 9.83 -6.33
C GLU A 15 1.41 9.67 -6.55
N LYS A 16 0.92 9.83 -7.78
CA LYS A 16 -0.49 9.66 -8.12
C LYS A 16 -1.00 8.25 -7.83
N HIS A 17 -0.13 7.24 -7.88
CA HIS A 17 -0.50 5.84 -7.63
C HIS A 17 -0.66 5.50 -6.14
N LEU A 18 0.01 6.22 -5.24
CA LEU A 18 -0.16 6.03 -3.79
C LEU A 18 -1.58 6.36 -3.35
N ARG A 19 -2.17 7.43 -3.88
CA ARG A 19 -3.56 7.82 -3.57
C ARG A 19 -4.56 6.76 -4.02
N ASP A 20 -4.37 6.16 -5.19
CA ASP A 20 -5.23 5.08 -5.66
C ASP A 20 -5.16 3.84 -4.74
N ILE A 21 -3.96 3.49 -4.26
CA ILE A 21 -3.77 2.37 -3.33
C ILE A 21 -4.49 2.67 -2.00
N VAL A 22 -4.30 3.87 -1.46
CA VAL A 22 -4.96 4.33 -0.22
C VAL A 22 -6.48 4.32 -0.39
N GLY A 23 -7.02 4.83 -1.49
CA GLY A 23 -8.46 4.83 -1.76
C GLY A 23 -9.06 3.42 -1.85
N VAL A 24 -8.38 2.49 -2.52
CA VAL A 24 -8.82 1.08 -2.58
C VAL A 24 -8.82 0.44 -1.18
N LEU A 25 -7.80 0.73 -0.36
CA LEU A 25 -7.72 0.21 1.01
C LEU A 25 -8.79 0.79 1.93
N LEU A 26 -9.12 2.08 1.78
CA LEU A 26 -10.21 2.71 2.53
C LEU A 26 -11.57 2.09 2.19
N VAL A 27 -11.85 1.85 0.91
CA VAL A 27 -13.13 1.24 0.48
C VAL A 27 -13.24 -0.22 0.93
N GLN A 28 -12.14 -0.96 0.91
CA GLN A 28 -12.12 -2.36 1.35
C GLN A 28 -12.14 -2.50 2.89
N GLY A 29 -11.69 -1.47 3.62
CA GLY A 29 -11.76 -1.39 5.08
C GLY A 29 -11.04 -2.55 5.77
N GLU A 30 -11.73 -3.22 6.70
CA GLU A 30 -11.20 -4.36 7.48
C GLU A 30 -11.17 -5.68 6.69
N HIS A 31 -11.74 -5.76 5.49
CA HIS A 31 -11.65 -6.97 4.67
C HIS A 31 -10.25 -7.21 4.09
N VAL A 32 -9.35 -6.23 4.24
CA VAL A 32 -7.97 -6.35 3.81
C VAL A 32 -7.10 -6.81 4.98
N ASP A 33 -6.57 -8.03 4.84
CA ASP A 33 -5.56 -8.57 5.74
C ASP A 33 -4.25 -7.78 5.60
N ARG A 34 -3.99 -6.91 6.59
CA ARG A 34 -2.80 -6.05 6.65
C ARG A 34 -1.54 -6.86 6.93
N ASP A 35 -1.65 -7.96 7.67
CA ASP A 35 -0.53 -8.83 8.00
C ASP A 35 -0.09 -9.62 6.77
N TYR A 36 -1.04 -10.09 5.96
CA TYR A 36 -0.77 -10.67 4.66
C TYR A 36 -0.06 -9.67 3.73
N ILE A 37 -0.54 -8.43 3.65
CA ILE A 37 0.11 -7.41 2.82
C ILE A 37 1.52 -7.09 3.33
N LEU A 38 1.72 -6.95 4.65
CA LEU A 38 3.03 -6.70 5.24
C LEU A 38 4.00 -7.85 4.94
N GLN A 39 3.56 -9.10 5.08
CA GLN A 39 4.38 -10.27 4.80
C GLN A 39 4.88 -10.28 3.35
N TRP A 40 3.99 -10.00 2.40
CA TRP A 40 4.38 -9.91 0.99
C TRP A 40 5.17 -8.65 0.65
N ALA A 41 4.87 -7.52 1.27
CA ALA A 41 5.64 -6.29 1.09
C ALA A 41 7.10 -6.48 1.50
N ASN A 42 7.36 -7.20 2.61
CA ASN A 42 8.71 -7.59 3.00
C ASN A 42 9.38 -8.50 1.97
N ARG A 43 8.67 -9.53 1.47
CA ARG A 43 9.21 -10.45 0.46
C ARG A 43 9.53 -9.77 -0.88
N LEU A 44 8.77 -8.72 -1.22
CA LEU A 44 8.93 -7.97 -2.47
C LEU A 44 9.86 -6.75 -2.32
N GLY A 45 10.36 -6.46 -1.13
CA GLY A 45 11.24 -5.30 -0.88
C GLY A 45 10.53 -3.94 -0.92
N VAL A 46 9.21 -3.91 -0.70
CA VAL A 46 8.36 -2.70 -0.73
C VAL A 46 7.76 -2.35 0.63
N ALA A 47 8.34 -2.89 1.73
CA ALA A 47 7.85 -2.66 3.08
C ALA A 47 7.84 -1.18 3.50
N GLU A 48 8.82 -0.39 3.06
CA GLU A 48 8.85 1.07 3.32
C GLU A 48 7.68 1.80 2.65
N ILE A 49 7.33 1.40 1.43
CA ILE A 49 6.17 1.94 0.70
C ILE A 49 4.89 1.59 1.46
N TRP A 50 4.78 0.34 1.95
CA TRP A 50 3.65 -0.08 2.76
C TRP A 50 3.52 0.71 4.07
N SER A 51 4.64 0.97 4.76
CA SER A 51 4.66 1.82 5.96
C SER A 51 4.14 3.23 5.66
N THR A 52 4.56 3.81 4.53
CA THR A 52 4.09 5.13 4.08
C THR A 52 2.58 5.14 3.79
N VAL A 53 2.06 4.08 3.16
CA VAL A 53 0.62 3.91 2.91
C VAL A 53 -0.16 3.83 4.22
N GLN A 54 0.33 3.07 5.20
CA GLN A 54 -0.30 2.95 6.52
C GLN A 54 -0.33 4.29 7.28
N SER A 55 0.78 5.03 7.28
CA SER A 55 0.85 6.36 7.89
C SER A 55 -0.15 7.34 7.26
N ARG A 56 -0.30 7.30 5.92
CA ARG A 56 -1.30 8.14 5.23
C ARG A 56 -2.74 7.71 5.55
N LEU A 57 -3.01 6.40 5.66
CA LEU A 57 -4.32 5.90 6.07
C LEU A 57 -4.70 6.36 7.49
N ALA A 58 -3.73 6.34 8.43
CA ALA A 58 -3.94 6.80 9.80
C ALA A 58 -4.21 8.31 9.89
N GLN A 59 -3.77 9.11 8.91
CA GLN A 59 -4.01 10.55 8.85
C GLN A 59 -5.32 10.94 8.15
N GLN A 60 -6.00 10.00 7.49
CA GLN A 60 -7.27 10.23 6.77
C GLN A 60 -8.52 9.69 7.50
N ASN A 61 -8.34 9.05 8.66
CA ASN A 61 -9.39 8.70 9.61
C ASN A 61 -9.46 9.74 10.74
#